data_AF-A0A7C5E3Y9-F1
#
_entry.id   AF-A0A7C5E3Y9-F1
#
_cell.length_a   1.000
_cell.length_b   1.000
_cell.length_c   1.000
_cell.angle_alpha   90.00
_cell.angle_beta   90.00
_cell.angle_gamma   90.00
#
_symmetry.space_group_name_H-M   'P 1'
#
loop_
_entity.id
_entity.type
_entity.pdbx_description
1 polymer ?
#
loop_
_entity_poly.entity_id
_entity_poly.type
_entity_poly.pdbx_seq_one_letter_code
_entity_poly.pdbx_strand_id
1 'polypeptide(L)'
;MKLASLPRVPLATLPTPLHYAERLSIALGGPQIWFKRDDLTGFGMGGNKIRKLEFLAADTLAQGADTLVTGAGPQSNHVRATMAVAARLGLKGVAVLHGSRPPETQGNLLLDELFGAEIIFTDNPDRAQLDARIEAEAERLRQEGRRPYVIGRGGASSLGSSGYVAASLELLTQLVEQNLQLDYLICATGSCGAQTGLLVGAACYHQPYLRPGRCFADRAG
;
A
#
# COMPACT_ATOMS: atom_id res chain seq x y z
N MET A 1 17.69 2.01 -12.43
CA MET A 1 17.34 2.17 -10.99
C MET A 1 18.02 1.06 -10.21
N LYS A 2 18.80 1.35 -9.17
CA LYS A 2 19.38 0.30 -8.31
C LYS A 2 18.42 0.06 -7.14
N LEU A 3 17.40 -0.78 -7.34
CA LEU A 3 16.40 -1.08 -6.31
C LEU A 3 17.04 -1.53 -4.99
N ALA A 4 18.11 -2.35 -5.07
CA ALA A 4 18.83 -2.85 -3.90
C ALA A 4 19.54 -1.77 -3.06
N SER A 5 19.77 -0.57 -3.60
CA SER A 5 20.39 0.53 -2.84
C SER A 5 19.37 1.44 -2.16
N LEU A 6 18.06 1.24 -2.37
CA LEU A 6 17.05 2.02 -1.69
C LEU A 6 16.87 1.55 -0.25
N PRO A 7 16.97 2.44 0.75
CA PRO A 7 16.69 2.10 2.14
C PRO A 7 15.27 1.58 2.30
N ARG A 8 15.10 0.58 3.18
CA ARG A 8 13.80 0.03 3.55
C ARG A 8 13.79 -0.37 5.01
N VAL A 9 12.65 -0.17 5.67
CA VAL A 9 12.38 -0.78 6.97
C VAL A 9 11.69 -2.13 6.69
N PRO A 10 12.25 -3.27 7.13
CA PRO A 10 11.62 -4.57 6.93
C PRO A 10 10.36 -4.69 7.80
N LEU A 11 9.21 -4.70 7.15
CA LEU A 11 7.88 -4.81 7.77
C LEU A 11 7.12 -6.02 7.24
N ALA A 12 7.22 -6.31 5.94
CA ALA A 12 6.46 -7.39 5.33
C ALA A 12 7.12 -8.76 5.58
N THR A 13 6.31 -9.78 5.85
CA THR A 13 6.73 -11.18 5.75
C THR A 13 6.80 -11.57 4.27
N LEU A 14 8.02 -11.72 3.76
CA LEU A 14 8.32 -12.01 2.35
C LEU A 14 9.17 -13.29 2.21
N PRO A 15 9.11 -13.98 1.06
CA PRO A 15 8.22 -13.72 -0.07
C PRO A 15 6.76 -14.13 0.25
N THR A 16 5.78 -13.40 -0.30
CA THR A 16 4.37 -13.82 -0.16
C THR A 16 4.08 -15.03 -1.05
N PRO A 17 3.23 -15.98 -0.64
CA PRO A 17 3.07 -17.22 -1.39
C PRO A 17 2.31 -17.02 -2.72
N LEU A 18 2.65 -17.86 -3.71
CA LEU A 18 1.81 -18.13 -4.88
C LEU A 18 0.87 -19.30 -4.54
N HIS A 19 -0.42 -19.08 -4.69
CA HIS A 19 -1.45 -20.07 -4.34
C HIS A 19 -2.26 -20.42 -5.59
N TYR A 20 -2.20 -21.68 -6.02
CA TYR A 20 -3.03 -22.20 -7.11
C TYR A 20 -4.50 -22.34 -6.69
N ALA A 21 -5.38 -21.59 -7.36
CA ALA A 21 -6.82 -21.64 -7.13
C ALA A 21 -7.46 -22.77 -7.95
N GLU A 22 -7.16 -24.02 -7.59
CA GLU A 22 -7.58 -25.22 -8.34
C GLU A 22 -9.10 -25.25 -8.59
N ARG A 23 -9.90 -25.14 -7.53
CA ARG A 23 -11.38 -25.18 -7.65
C ARG A 23 -11.93 -24.07 -8.54
N LEU A 24 -11.34 -22.88 -8.50
CA LEU A 24 -11.77 -21.75 -9.33
C LEU A 24 -11.37 -21.97 -10.80
N SER A 25 -10.18 -22.50 -11.03
CA SER A 25 -9.69 -22.87 -12.37
C SER A 25 -10.60 -23.93 -13.01
N ILE A 26 -10.96 -24.98 -12.24
CA ILE A 26 -11.91 -26.02 -12.66
C ILE A 26 -13.28 -25.42 -12.97
N ALA A 27 -13.81 -24.58 -12.08
CA ALA A 27 -15.14 -23.98 -12.25
C ALA A 27 -15.25 -23.10 -13.49
N LEU A 28 -14.17 -22.43 -13.90
CA LEU A 28 -14.14 -21.58 -15.09
C LEU A 28 -13.80 -22.36 -16.38
N GLY A 29 -13.33 -23.60 -16.27
CA GLY A 29 -13.07 -24.49 -17.42
C GLY A 29 -12.01 -23.97 -18.41
N GLY A 30 -11.18 -23.02 -18.00
CA GLY A 30 -10.27 -22.29 -18.88
C GLY A 30 -8.92 -22.01 -18.22
N PRO A 31 -8.68 -20.80 -17.71
CA PRO A 31 -7.37 -20.40 -17.23
C PRO A 31 -6.96 -21.12 -15.95
N GLN A 32 -5.65 -21.35 -15.79
CA GLN A 32 -5.07 -21.64 -14.48
C GLN A 32 -4.97 -20.34 -13.69
N ILE A 33 -5.65 -20.30 -12.53
CA ILE A 33 -5.69 -19.09 -11.70
C ILE A 33 -4.76 -19.26 -10.50
N TRP A 34 -3.89 -18.28 -10.33
CA TRP A 34 -2.96 -18.20 -9.22
C TRP A 34 -3.13 -16.88 -8.48
N PHE A 35 -3.01 -16.92 -7.16
CA PHE A 35 -2.99 -15.73 -6.31
C PHE A 35 -1.60 -15.47 -5.76
N LYS A 36 -1.07 -14.27 -6.01
CA LYS A 36 0.03 -13.70 -5.25
C LYS A 36 -0.53 -13.12 -3.96
N ARG A 37 -0.34 -13.80 -2.83
CA ARG A 37 -1.03 -13.52 -1.56
C ARG A 37 -0.44 -12.36 -0.77
N ASP A 38 -0.47 -11.17 -1.35
CA ASP A 38 -0.03 -9.92 -0.71
C ASP A 38 -0.91 -9.49 0.48
N ASP A 39 -2.07 -10.12 0.67
CA ASP A 39 -2.82 -10.05 1.93
C ASP A 39 -2.05 -10.67 3.11
N LEU A 40 -1.15 -11.62 2.84
CA LEU A 40 -0.35 -12.33 3.85
C LEU A 40 1.01 -11.67 4.15
N THR A 41 1.17 -10.37 3.92
CA THR A 41 2.39 -9.62 4.32
C THR A 41 2.56 -9.50 5.85
N GLY A 42 1.58 -9.94 6.64
CA GLY A 42 1.70 -10.19 8.09
C GLY A 42 1.60 -8.96 8.99
N PHE A 43 2.31 -7.88 8.68
CA PHE A 43 2.37 -6.70 9.55
C PHE A 43 1.10 -5.84 9.50
N GLY A 44 0.57 -5.46 10.67
CA GLY A 44 -0.56 -4.54 10.78
C GLY A 44 -1.81 -5.00 10.03
N MET A 45 -2.14 -6.30 10.07
CA MET A 45 -3.18 -6.98 9.27
C MET A 45 -2.85 -7.12 7.77
N GLY A 46 -1.59 -6.92 7.40
CA GLY A 46 -1.05 -7.22 6.08
C GLY A 46 -1.61 -6.35 4.95
N GLY A 47 -1.57 -6.92 3.76
CA GLY A 47 -1.99 -6.25 2.54
C GLY A 47 -0.88 -5.59 1.75
N ASN A 48 -1.31 -5.13 0.60
CA ASN A 48 -0.51 -4.60 -0.49
C ASN A 48 0.20 -3.27 -0.12
N LYS A 49 -0.29 -2.56 0.90
CA LYS A 49 0.27 -1.25 1.32
C LYS A 49 1.60 -1.40 2.06
N ILE A 50 1.82 -2.52 2.75
CA ILE A 50 3.03 -2.75 3.56
C ILE A 50 4.29 -2.65 2.71
N ARG A 51 4.31 -3.27 1.51
CA ARG A 51 5.45 -3.22 0.58
C ARG A 51 5.88 -1.80 0.22
N LYS A 52 4.92 -0.87 0.10
CA LYS A 52 5.19 0.53 -0.24
C LYS A 52 5.68 1.30 0.98
N LEU A 53 5.07 1.00 2.13
CA LEU A 53 5.41 1.63 3.40
C LEU A 53 6.80 1.25 3.90
N GLU A 54 7.39 0.11 3.53
CA GLU A 54 8.79 -0.20 3.88
C GLU A 54 9.78 0.89 3.44
N PHE A 55 9.60 1.40 2.22
CA PHE A 55 10.44 2.45 1.63
C PHE A 55 10.09 3.83 2.19
N LEU A 56 8.79 4.13 2.31
CA LEU A 56 8.33 5.40 2.87
C LEU A 56 8.73 5.54 4.34
N ALA A 57 8.66 4.47 5.12
CA ALA A 57 9.12 4.42 6.51
C ALA A 57 10.62 4.74 6.63
N ALA A 58 11.45 4.20 5.75
CA ALA A 58 12.87 4.50 5.75
C ALA A 58 13.14 5.99 5.45
N ASP A 59 12.41 6.56 4.50
CA ASP A 59 12.49 7.99 4.17
C ASP A 59 11.95 8.89 5.29
N THR A 60 10.86 8.49 5.96
CA THR A 60 10.35 9.16 7.16
C THR A 60 11.43 9.27 8.24
N LEU A 61 12.13 8.17 8.53
CA LEU A 61 13.21 8.15 9.52
C LEU A 61 14.40 8.99 9.07
N ALA A 62 14.77 8.93 7.78
CA ALA A 62 15.87 9.70 7.23
C ALA A 62 15.63 11.21 7.30
N GLN A 63 14.37 11.65 7.15
CA GLN A 63 13.97 13.06 7.28
C GLN A 63 13.80 13.50 8.74
N GLY A 64 13.99 12.60 9.70
CA GLY A 64 13.86 12.91 11.13
C GLY A 64 12.44 13.28 11.54
N ALA A 65 11.43 12.79 10.83
CA ALA A 65 10.03 13.05 11.14
C ALA A 65 9.64 12.41 12.48
N ASP A 66 8.73 13.07 13.20
CA ASP A 66 8.19 12.57 14.48
C ASP A 66 6.71 12.14 14.40
N THR A 67 6.07 12.44 13.27
CA THR A 67 4.63 12.24 13.05
C THR A 67 4.37 11.83 11.60
N LEU A 68 3.58 10.78 11.38
CA LEU A 68 3.05 10.42 10.07
C LEU A 68 1.66 11.00 9.89
N VAL A 69 1.42 11.66 8.74
CA VAL A 69 0.10 12.23 8.40
C VAL A 69 -0.37 11.62 7.09
N THR A 70 -1.59 11.09 7.07
CA THR A 70 -2.23 10.59 5.84
C THR A 70 -3.75 10.65 5.95
N GLY A 71 -4.45 10.26 4.90
CA GLY A 71 -5.91 10.25 4.92
C GLY A 71 -6.55 9.41 3.83
N ALA A 72 -7.81 9.04 4.06
CA ALA A 72 -8.69 8.31 3.15
C ALA A 72 -10.12 8.26 3.73
N GLY A 73 -10.89 7.20 3.45
CA GLY A 73 -12.14 6.91 4.17
C GLY A 73 -11.89 6.10 5.45
N PRO A 74 -12.89 6.00 6.35
CA PRO A 74 -12.74 5.37 7.67
C PRO A 74 -12.42 3.87 7.64
N GLN A 75 -12.69 3.18 6.55
CA GLN A 75 -12.32 1.76 6.38
C GLN A 75 -11.07 1.56 5.53
N SER A 76 -10.20 2.55 5.44
CA SER A 76 -9.03 2.50 4.56
C SER A 76 -7.94 1.56 5.07
N ASN A 77 -7.64 0.55 4.26
CA ASN A 77 -6.47 -0.31 4.45
C ASN A 77 -5.14 0.47 4.42
N HIS A 78 -5.09 1.62 3.71
CA HIS A 78 -3.91 2.47 3.67
C HIS A 78 -3.67 3.22 4.98
N VAL A 79 -4.73 3.78 5.57
CA VAL A 79 -4.64 4.51 6.83
C VAL A 79 -4.23 3.54 7.93
N ARG A 80 -4.93 2.40 8.06
CA ARG A 80 -4.61 1.31 9.00
C ARG A 80 -3.18 0.81 8.89
N ALA A 81 -2.68 0.57 7.69
CA ALA A 81 -1.29 0.19 7.50
C ALA A 81 -0.31 1.30 7.92
N THR A 82 -0.63 2.56 7.62
CA THR A 82 0.22 3.71 7.97
C THR A 82 0.25 3.96 9.47
N MET A 83 -0.90 3.86 10.16
CA MET A 83 -0.98 4.01 11.61
C MET A 83 -0.24 2.89 12.34
N ALA A 84 -0.32 1.64 11.84
CA ALA A 84 0.50 0.55 12.33
C ALA A 84 2.00 0.84 12.22
N VAL A 85 2.45 1.41 11.07
CA VAL A 85 3.85 1.83 10.89
C VAL A 85 4.25 2.93 11.86
N ALA A 86 3.41 3.95 12.05
CA ALA A 86 3.66 5.03 13.00
C ALA A 86 3.91 4.46 14.41
N ALA A 87 2.98 3.62 14.89
CA ALA A 87 3.08 2.95 16.19
C ALA A 87 4.34 2.08 16.30
N ARG A 88 4.66 1.29 15.27
CA ARG A 88 5.84 0.41 15.23
C ARG A 88 7.17 1.17 15.29
N LEU A 89 7.21 2.39 14.76
CA LEU A 89 8.38 3.27 14.76
C LEU A 89 8.44 4.21 15.96
N GLY A 90 7.44 4.21 16.83
CA GLY A 90 7.35 5.14 17.96
C GLY A 90 7.01 6.58 17.53
N LEU A 91 6.47 6.77 16.33
CA LEU A 91 6.02 8.05 15.81
C LEU A 91 4.55 8.29 16.18
N LYS A 92 4.12 9.56 16.18
CA LYS A 92 2.68 9.85 16.18
C LYS A 92 2.06 9.53 14.82
N GLY A 93 0.79 9.15 14.81
CA GLY A 93 0.01 8.98 13.59
C GLY A 93 -1.19 9.91 13.60
N VAL A 94 -1.41 10.64 12.51
CA VAL A 94 -2.59 11.47 12.29
C VAL A 94 -3.32 10.98 11.04
N ALA A 95 -4.58 10.61 11.22
CA ALA A 95 -5.44 10.08 10.17
C ALA A 95 -6.57 11.07 9.86
N VAL A 96 -6.51 11.68 8.68
CA VAL A 96 -7.56 12.56 8.16
C VAL A 96 -8.57 11.72 7.36
N LEU A 97 -9.80 11.64 7.83
CA LEU A 97 -10.84 10.77 7.29
C LEU A 97 -11.98 11.60 6.69
N HIS A 98 -12.34 11.32 5.43
CA HIS A 98 -13.47 11.99 4.81
C HIS A 98 -14.81 11.50 5.37
N GLY A 99 -15.81 12.38 5.39
CA GLY A 99 -17.13 12.13 5.96
C GLY A 99 -17.17 12.36 7.48
N SER A 100 -18.22 11.85 8.11
CA SER A 100 -18.43 11.95 9.55
C SER A 100 -18.11 10.64 10.27
N ARG A 101 -17.83 10.74 11.57
CA ARG A 101 -17.58 9.58 12.42
C ARG A 101 -18.79 8.63 12.38
N PRO A 102 -18.61 7.34 12.06
CA PRO A 102 -19.69 6.37 12.13
C PRO A 102 -20.13 6.16 13.58
N PRO A 103 -21.40 5.77 13.82
CA PRO A 103 -21.91 5.55 15.19
C PRO A 103 -21.21 4.38 15.89
N GLU A 104 -20.75 3.39 15.14
CA GLU A 104 -19.99 2.25 15.64
C GLU A 104 -18.56 2.28 15.09
N THR A 105 -17.59 2.10 15.97
CA THR A 105 -16.17 2.02 15.61
C THR A 105 -15.78 0.56 15.45
N GLN A 106 -15.50 0.17 14.20
CA GLN A 106 -15.17 -1.21 13.82
C GLN A 106 -14.15 -1.27 12.68
N GLY A 107 -13.65 -2.46 12.38
CA GLY A 107 -12.77 -2.71 11.24
C GLY A 107 -11.47 -1.90 11.29
N ASN A 108 -11.10 -1.28 10.18
CA ASN A 108 -9.87 -0.50 10.08
C ASN A 108 -9.87 0.72 11.00
N LEU A 109 -11.00 1.41 11.18
CA LEU A 109 -11.10 2.56 12.09
C LEU A 109 -10.78 2.17 13.54
N LEU A 110 -11.30 1.04 14.00
CA LEU A 110 -10.98 0.52 15.33
C LEU A 110 -9.48 0.22 15.48
N LEU A 111 -8.87 -0.35 14.44
CA LEU A 111 -7.44 -0.61 14.44
C LEU A 111 -6.62 0.68 14.45
N ASP A 112 -7.02 1.70 13.70
CA ASP A 112 -6.37 3.02 13.70
C ASP A 112 -6.32 3.61 15.12
N GLU A 113 -7.44 3.56 15.85
CA GLU A 113 -7.53 4.00 17.24
C GLU A 113 -6.66 3.15 18.19
N LEU A 114 -6.66 1.82 18.02
CA LEU A 114 -5.82 0.92 18.82
C LEU A 114 -4.32 1.13 18.56
N PHE A 115 -3.93 1.58 17.38
CA PHE A 115 -2.57 2.01 17.08
C PHE A 115 -2.23 3.40 17.65
N GLY A 116 -3.18 4.06 18.32
CA GLY A 116 -2.98 5.35 18.96
C GLY A 116 -3.01 6.53 17.99
N ALA A 117 -3.69 6.39 16.85
CA ALA A 117 -3.83 7.46 15.88
C ALA A 117 -4.73 8.59 16.40
N GLU A 118 -4.35 9.84 16.08
CA GLU A 118 -5.24 10.99 16.16
C GLU A 118 -6.16 10.96 14.94
N ILE A 119 -7.47 10.79 15.16
CA ILE A 119 -8.46 10.67 14.09
C ILE A 119 -9.17 12.01 13.88
N ILE A 120 -9.08 12.54 12.66
CA ILE A 120 -9.70 13.81 12.28
C ILE A 120 -10.72 13.53 11.17
N PHE A 121 -12.00 13.69 11.46
CA PHE A 121 -13.04 13.64 10.44
C PHE A 121 -13.20 15.01 9.78
N THR A 122 -13.39 15.03 8.46
CA THR A 122 -13.60 16.29 7.72
C THR A 122 -15.03 16.80 7.80
N ASP A 123 -15.97 15.97 8.27
CA ASP A 123 -17.42 16.18 8.18
C ASP A 123 -17.91 16.52 6.77
N ASN A 124 -17.13 16.11 5.77
CA ASN A 124 -17.42 16.29 4.36
C ASN A 124 -17.09 14.99 3.61
N PRO A 125 -18.07 14.32 2.97
CA PRO A 125 -17.82 13.09 2.23
C PRO A 125 -17.00 13.31 0.95
N ASP A 126 -16.83 14.55 0.50
CA ASP A 126 -16.05 14.89 -0.69
C ASP A 126 -14.56 14.56 -0.52
N ARG A 127 -14.10 13.63 -1.36
CA ARG A 127 -12.70 13.21 -1.41
C ARG A 127 -11.79 14.24 -2.08
N ALA A 128 -12.33 15.20 -2.83
CA ALA A 128 -11.53 16.16 -3.59
C ALA A 128 -10.72 17.10 -2.67
N GLN A 129 -11.26 17.41 -1.49
CA GLN A 129 -10.63 18.31 -0.53
C GLN A 129 -9.70 17.59 0.45
N LEU A 130 -9.69 16.25 0.42
CA LEU A 130 -8.97 15.45 1.42
C LEU A 130 -7.46 15.69 1.37
N ASP A 131 -6.87 15.77 0.17
CA ASP A 131 -5.43 16.01 0.02
C ASP A 131 -5.03 17.39 0.58
N ALA A 132 -5.86 18.41 0.34
CA ALA A 132 -5.66 19.74 0.92
C ALA A 132 -5.81 19.73 2.46
N ARG A 133 -6.76 18.94 3.00
CA ARG A 133 -6.94 18.83 4.45
C ARG A 133 -5.78 18.09 5.12
N ILE A 134 -5.25 17.04 4.49
CA ILE A 134 -4.04 16.34 4.96
C ILE A 134 -2.87 17.33 5.09
N GLU A 135 -2.65 18.17 4.07
CA GLU A 135 -1.57 19.16 4.12
C GLU A 135 -1.83 20.24 5.17
N ALA A 136 -3.07 20.69 5.35
CA ALA A 136 -3.43 21.65 6.38
C ALA A 136 -3.14 21.12 7.80
N GLU A 137 -3.43 19.83 8.07
CA GLU A 137 -3.08 19.21 9.36
C GLU A 137 -1.57 19.05 9.53
N ALA A 138 -0.83 18.75 8.46
CA ALA A 138 0.62 18.76 8.50
C ALA A 138 1.15 20.17 8.82
N GLU A 139 0.58 21.22 8.23
CA GLU A 139 1.01 22.58 8.51
C GLU A 139 0.70 23.01 9.95
N ARG A 140 -0.46 22.63 10.49
CA ARG A 140 -0.78 22.82 11.91
C ARG A 140 0.28 22.18 12.81
N LEU A 141 0.66 20.93 12.54
CA LEU A 141 1.70 20.23 13.30
C LEU A 141 3.06 20.93 13.19
N ARG A 142 3.42 21.47 12.02
CA ARG A 142 4.66 22.26 11.87
C ARG A 142 4.63 23.53 12.73
N GLN A 143 3.50 24.22 12.80
CA GLN A 143 3.32 25.40 13.66
C GLN A 143 3.42 25.06 15.15
N GLU A 144 3.07 23.83 15.54
CA GLU A 144 3.26 23.28 16.88
C GLU A 144 4.70 22.79 17.16
N GLY A 145 5.64 23.01 16.23
CA GLY A 145 7.04 22.61 16.35
C GLY A 145 7.31 21.13 16.09
N ARG A 146 6.35 20.42 15.49
CA ARG A 146 6.48 19.00 15.11
C ARG A 146 7.08 18.87 13.72
N ARG A 147 7.46 17.64 13.36
CA ARG A 147 8.06 17.30 12.06
C ARG A 147 7.21 16.25 11.35
N PRO A 148 6.07 16.65 10.75
CA PRO A 148 5.18 15.72 10.08
C PRO A 148 5.76 15.27 8.73
N TYR A 149 5.60 13.99 8.44
CA TYR A 149 5.84 13.40 7.12
C TYR A 149 4.50 13.02 6.50
N VAL A 150 4.17 13.66 5.38
CA VAL A 150 2.91 13.44 4.67
C VAL A 150 3.03 12.25 3.74
N ILE A 151 2.20 11.23 3.95
CA ILE A 151 2.05 10.11 3.03
C ILE A 151 0.79 10.35 2.21
N GLY A 152 0.97 10.64 0.92
CA GLY A 152 -0.12 10.77 -0.04
C GLY A 152 -0.99 9.52 -0.10
N ARG A 153 -2.25 9.66 -0.56
CA ARG A 153 -3.26 8.60 -0.53
C ARG A 153 -2.75 7.29 -1.12
N GLY A 154 -2.90 6.22 -0.34
CA GLY A 154 -2.48 4.88 -0.74
C GLY A 154 -0.96 4.70 -0.86
N GLY A 155 -0.13 5.65 -0.41
CA GLY A 155 1.33 5.59 -0.54
C GLY A 155 1.79 5.63 -2.00
N ALA A 156 1.04 6.33 -2.85
CA ALA A 156 1.35 6.48 -4.27
C ALA A 156 2.41 7.57 -4.46
N SER A 157 3.66 7.15 -4.61
CA SER A 157 4.78 8.01 -5.00
C SER A 157 5.78 7.19 -5.80
N SER A 158 6.78 7.86 -6.40
CA SER A 158 7.92 7.17 -7.04
C SER A 158 8.61 6.22 -6.06
N LEU A 159 8.88 6.69 -4.83
CA LEU A 159 9.48 5.88 -3.77
C LEU A 159 8.57 4.72 -3.35
N GLY A 160 7.30 4.99 -3.05
CA GLY A 160 6.34 3.95 -2.66
C GLY A 160 6.16 2.88 -3.73
N SER A 161 6.17 3.26 -5.02
CA SER A 161 6.06 2.31 -6.13
C SER A 161 7.24 1.34 -6.20
N SER A 162 8.40 1.68 -5.62
CA SER A 162 9.57 0.81 -5.55
C SER A 162 9.28 -0.50 -4.82
N GLY A 163 8.33 -0.50 -3.87
CA GLY A 163 7.84 -1.72 -3.22
C GLY A 163 7.24 -2.75 -4.16
N TYR A 164 6.58 -2.29 -5.24
CA TYR A 164 6.04 -3.18 -6.26
C TYR A 164 7.00 -3.48 -7.41
N VAL A 165 8.03 -2.66 -7.60
CA VAL A 165 9.19 -3.06 -8.43
C VAL A 165 9.92 -4.25 -7.78
N ALA A 166 10.08 -4.21 -6.45
CA ALA A 166 10.62 -5.34 -5.68
C ALA A 166 9.70 -6.57 -5.73
N ALA A 167 8.38 -6.37 -5.60
CA ALA A 167 7.40 -7.45 -5.72
C ALA A 167 7.43 -8.12 -7.10
N SER A 168 7.68 -7.37 -8.18
CA SER A 168 7.87 -7.95 -9.51
C SER A 168 9.08 -8.88 -9.56
N LEU A 169 10.23 -8.47 -9.00
CA LEU A 169 11.39 -9.36 -8.93
C LEU A 169 11.09 -10.62 -8.11
N GLU A 170 10.44 -10.46 -6.96
CA GLU A 170 9.99 -11.57 -6.10
C GLU A 170 9.09 -12.55 -6.87
N LEU A 171 8.08 -12.03 -7.58
CA LEU A 171 7.17 -12.85 -8.41
C LEU A 171 7.94 -13.62 -9.48
N LEU A 172 8.85 -12.96 -10.20
CA LEU A 172 9.60 -13.59 -11.28
C LEU A 172 10.51 -14.71 -10.77
N THR A 173 11.19 -14.50 -9.64
CA THR A 173 11.97 -15.55 -8.98
C THR A 173 11.09 -16.75 -8.64
N GLN A 174 9.91 -16.52 -8.04
CA GLN A 174 8.99 -17.61 -7.67
C GLN A 174 8.44 -18.36 -8.89
N LEU A 175 8.18 -17.67 -10.00
CA LEU A 175 7.73 -18.31 -11.24
C LEU A 175 8.80 -19.24 -11.82
N VAL A 176 10.07 -18.81 -11.80
CA VAL A 176 11.20 -19.64 -12.25
C VAL A 176 11.38 -20.86 -11.34
N GLU A 177 11.39 -20.66 -10.03
CA GLU A 177 11.55 -21.73 -9.04
C GLU A 177 10.45 -22.80 -9.12
N GLN A 178 9.22 -22.39 -9.45
CA GLN A 178 8.07 -23.29 -9.56
C GLN A 178 7.82 -23.77 -11.00
N ASN A 179 8.68 -23.41 -11.96
CA ASN A 179 8.53 -23.71 -13.39
C ASN A 179 7.15 -23.30 -13.94
N LEU A 180 6.70 -22.10 -13.58
CA LEU A 180 5.43 -21.50 -14.00
C LEU A 180 5.66 -20.43 -15.07
N GLN A 181 4.71 -20.33 -16.01
CA GLN A 181 4.68 -19.27 -17.00
C GLN A 181 3.49 -18.35 -16.74
N LEU A 182 3.72 -17.04 -16.84
CA LEU A 182 2.71 -16.02 -16.57
C LEU A 182 2.23 -15.36 -17.86
N ASP A 183 0.99 -15.64 -18.24
CA ASP A 183 0.36 -15.02 -19.42
C ASP A 183 -0.24 -13.64 -19.11
N TYR A 184 -0.87 -13.51 -17.95
CA TYR A 184 -1.63 -12.33 -17.52
C TYR A 184 -1.34 -12.01 -16.06
N LEU A 185 -1.20 -10.72 -15.76
CA LEU A 185 -1.15 -10.23 -14.38
C LEU A 185 -2.34 -9.30 -14.14
N ILE A 186 -3.15 -9.63 -13.14
CA ILE A 186 -4.35 -8.88 -12.79
C ILE A 186 -4.13 -8.26 -11.41
N CYS A 187 -4.40 -6.96 -11.28
CA CYS A 187 -4.37 -6.28 -9.99
C CYS A 187 -5.50 -5.25 -9.89
N ALA A 188 -6.11 -5.14 -8.71
CA ALA A 188 -7.03 -4.05 -8.43
C ALA A 188 -6.27 -2.71 -8.37
N THR A 189 -6.84 -1.66 -8.96
CA THR A 189 -6.23 -0.33 -8.98
C THR A 189 -7.09 0.68 -8.25
N GLY A 190 -6.47 1.31 -7.24
CA GLY A 190 -6.98 2.50 -6.56
C GLY A 190 -6.06 3.69 -6.84
N SER A 191 -5.15 4.00 -5.91
CA SER A 191 -4.16 5.08 -6.06
C SER A 191 -3.00 4.80 -7.03
N CYS A 192 -3.11 3.76 -7.87
CA CYS A 192 -2.13 3.36 -8.89
C CYS A 192 -0.73 2.91 -8.44
N GLY A 193 -0.21 3.30 -7.27
CA GLY A 193 1.20 3.03 -6.93
C GLY A 193 1.65 1.55 -6.96
N ALA A 194 0.74 0.60 -6.72
CA ALA A 194 1.06 -0.82 -6.88
C ALA A 194 1.18 -1.21 -8.36
N GLN A 195 0.19 -0.85 -9.17
CA GLN A 195 0.21 -1.09 -10.62
C GLN A 195 1.42 -0.41 -11.28
N THR A 196 1.74 0.82 -10.91
CA THR A 196 2.91 1.54 -11.41
C THR A 196 4.20 0.76 -11.14
N GLY A 197 4.41 0.28 -9.90
CA GLY A 197 5.58 -0.53 -9.57
C GLY A 197 5.63 -1.86 -10.34
N LEU A 198 4.48 -2.52 -10.51
CA LEU A 198 4.38 -3.76 -11.29
C LEU A 198 4.76 -3.53 -12.75
N LEU A 199 4.23 -2.48 -13.38
CA LEU A 199 4.53 -2.10 -14.77
C LEU A 199 6.01 -1.74 -14.95
N VAL A 200 6.58 -0.95 -14.04
CA VAL A 200 8.01 -0.60 -14.08
C VAL A 200 8.87 -1.86 -13.92
N GLY A 201 8.56 -2.72 -12.95
CA GLY A 201 9.28 -3.99 -12.76
C GLY A 201 9.19 -4.88 -14.00
N ALA A 202 8.00 -5.04 -14.57
CA ALA A 202 7.82 -5.81 -15.79
C ALA A 202 8.64 -5.24 -16.97
N ALA A 203 8.78 -3.91 -17.05
CA ALA A 203 9.56 -3.25 -18.10
C ALA A 203 11.06 -3.46 -17.89
N CYS A 204 11.53 -3.34 -16.65
CA CYS A 204 12.93 -3.60 -16.28
C CYS A 204 13.35 -5.06 -16.53
N TYR A 205 12.43 -6.01 -16.41
CA TYR A 205 12.71 -7.44 -16.58
C TYR A 205 12.18 -8.03 -17.90
N HIS A 206 11.82 -7.19 -18.88
CA HIS A 206 11.38 -7.58 -20.22
C HIS A 206 10.25 -8.63 -20.24
N GLN A 207 9.26 -8.47 -19.37
CA GLN A 207 8.23 -9.49 -19.16
C GLN A 207 7.10 -9.45 -20.21
N PRO A 208 6.56 -10.61 -20.64
CA PRO A 208 5.61 -10.69 -21.75
C PRO A 208 4.20 -10.17 -21.43
N TYR A 209 3.82 -10.10 -20.16
CA TYR A 209 2.51 -9.59 -19.73
C TYR A 209 2.39 -8.05 -19.77
N LEU A 210 3.42 -7.34 -20.26
CA LEU A 210 3.34 -5.91 -20.63
C LEU A 210 2.63 -5.63 -21.96
N ARG A 211 2.25 -6.66 -22.71
CA ARG A 211 1.51 -6.46 -23.96
C ARG A 211 0.18 -5.74 -23.68
N PRO A 212 -0.21 -4.76 -24.53
CA PRO A 212 -1.52 -4.12 -24.43
C PRO A 212 -2.62 -5.18 -24.29
N GLY A 213 -3.48 -5.02 -23.28
CA GLY A 213 -4.57 -5.97 -22.98
C GLY A 213 -4.19 -7.20 -22.16
N ARG A 214 -2.97 -7.30 -21.59
CA ARG A 214 -2.56 -8.39 -20.69
C ARG A 214 -2.35 -8.01 -19.22
N CYS A 215 -2.33 -6.71 -18.93
CA CYS A 215 -2.39 -6.16 -17.59
C CYS A 215 -3.75 -5.48 -17.40
N PHE A 216 -4.62 -6.08 -16.58
CA PHE A 216 -5.94 -5.52 -16.29
C PHE A 216 -5.93 -4.86 -14.92
N ALA A 217 -6.34 -3.60 -14.91
CA ALA A 217 -6.60 -2.81 -13.73
C ALA A 217 -8.11 -2.54 -13.67
N ASP A 218 -8.80 -3.16 -12.72
CA ASP A 218 -10.18 -2.78 -12.42
C ASP A 218 -10.17 -1.63 -11.42
N ARG A 219 -11.06 -0.64 -11.62
CA ARG A 219 -11.22 0.45 -10.65
C ARG A 219 -11.90 -0.14 -9.43
N ALA A 220 -11.21 -0.14 -8.29
CA ALA A 220 -11.91 -0.34 -7.03
C ALA A 220 -12.86 0.86 -6.83
N GLY A 221 -14.18 0.61 -6.84
CA GLY A 221 -15.24 1.61 -6.68
C GLY A 221 -15.12 2.45 -5.41
#